data_AF-W4VIW7-F1
#
_entry.id   AF-W4VIW7-F1
#
_cell.length_a   1.000
_cell.length_b   1.000
_cell.length_c   1.000
_cell.angle_alpha   90.00
_cell.angle_beta   90.00
_cell.angle_gamma   90.00
#
_symmetry.space_group_name_H-M   'P 1'
#
loop_
_entity.id
_entity.type
_entity.pdbx_description
1 polymer ?
#
loop_
_entity_poly.entity_id
_entity_poly.type
_entity_poly.pdbx_seq_one_letter_code
_entity_poly.pdbx_strand_id
1 'polypeptide(L)'
;MLNEIKKLNIKPITAFNGKGIYFIVTYPTIFKGVSSVLCALQKDMTIKVIHNCHLCRAYGYHECPYIRQAINEYKIYRQIDSTKYVLLQQYVDPKYILKAEQIPVPSQRFMEKGERTKHELIT
;
A
#
# COMPACT_ATOMS: atom_id res chain seq x y z
N MET A 1 -4.25 -11.38 21.60
CA MET A 1 -3.56 -10.20 21.04
C MET A 1 -3.49 -10.22 19.51
N LEU A 2 -2.99 -11.29 18.87
CA LEU A 2 -2.99 -11.45 17.39
C LEU A 2 -4.37 -11.26 16.73
N ASN A 3 -5.44 -11.84 17.31
CA ASN A 3 -6.80 -11.67 16.79
C ASN A 3 -7.31 -10.23 16.85
N GLU A 4 -6.84 -9.42 17.80
CA GLU A 4 -7.19 -8.00 17.90
C GLU A 4 -6.41 -7.16 16.88
N ILE A 5 -5.15 -7.52 16.59
CA ILE A 5 -4.34 -6.88 15.55
C ILE A 5 -4.95 -7.09 14.16
N LYS A 6 -5.47 -8.29 13.88
CA LYS A 6 -6.18 -8.60 12.62
C LYS A 6 -7.43 -7.76 12.41
N LYS A 7 -8.06 -7.29 13.49
CA LYS A 7 -9.28 -6.47 13.46
C LYS A 7 -8.98 -4.96 13.38
N LEU A 8 -7.70 -4.55 13.43
CA LEU A 8 -7.35 -3.14 13.32
C LEU A 8 -7.76 -2.61 11.95
N ASN A 9 -8.75 -1.71 11.93
CA ASN A 9 -9.16 -0.99 10.75
C ASN A 9 -8.16 0.15 10.48
N ILE A 10 -7.05 -0.18 9.82
CA ILE A 10 -6.01 0.80 9.51
C ILE A 10 -6.36 1.52 8.22
N LYS A 11 -6.52 2.84 8.31
CA LYS A 11 -6.73 3.71 7.17
C LYS A 11 -5.42 4.43 6.80
N PRO A 12 -5.08 4.52 5.51
CA PRO A 12 -3.94 5.30 5.06
C PRO A 12 -4.16 6.80 5.29
N ILE A 13 -3.08 7.51 5.61
CA ILE A 13 -3.05 8.97 5.75
C ILE A 13 -2.90 9.61 4.37
N THR A 14 -1.94 9.13 3.59
CA THR A 14 -1.60 9.65 2.27
C THR A 14 -0.84 8.59 1.47
N ALA A 15 -0.80 8.79 0.15
CA ALA A 15 -0.09 7.95 -0.79
C ALA A 15 0.80 8.79 -1.71
N PHE A 16 1.87 8.20 -2.22
CA PHE A 16 2.83 8.86 -3.09
C PHE A 16 3.18 7.96 -4.29
N ASN A 17 3.37 8.59 -5.45
CA ASN A 17 3.80 7.95 -6.69
C ASN A 17 5.22 8.39 -7.05
N GLY A 18 6.16 7.46 -7.00
CA GLY A 18 7.53 7.64 -7.48
C GLY A 18 7.62 7.45 -8.99
N LYS A 19 7.00 8.35 -9.78
CA LYS A 19 7.02 8.35 -11.25
C LYS A 19 6.72 6.98 -11.89
N GLY A 20 5.77 6.23 -11.31
CA GLY A 20 5.35 4.92 -11.81
C GLY A 20 6.28 3.75 -11.47
N ILE A 21 7.38 3.97 -10.75
CA ILE A 21 8.34 2.94 -10.34
C ILE A 21 7.93 2.33 -9.00
N TYR A 22 7.57 3.17 -8.04
CA TYR A 22 7.21 2.76 -6.68
C TYR A 22 6.05 3.57 -6.14
N PHE A 23 5.30 2.97 -5.24
CA PHE A 23 4.13 3.51 -4.56
C PHE A 23 4.39 3.47 -3.07
N ILE A 24 4.20 4.58 -2.37
CA ILE A 24 4.41 4.65 -0.92
C ILE A 24 3.10 5.01 -0.27
N VAL A 25 2.73 4.29 0.78
CA VAL A 25 1.56 4.60 1.62
C VAL A 25 2.00 4.77 3.05
N THR A 26 1.47 5.80 3.70
CA THR A 26 1.73 6.08 5.10
C THR A 26 0.49 5.81 5.93
N TYR A 27 0.65 5.19 7.10
CA TYR A 27 -0.42 4.85 8.03
C TYR A 27 -0.14 5.42 9.41
N PRO A 28 -1.17 5.70 10.23
CA PRO A 28 -0.97 6.05 11.62
C PRO A 28 -0.45 4.84 12.40
N THR A 29 0.40 5.11 13.40
CA THR A 29 0.87 4.09 14.34
C THR A 29 1.04 4.67 15.74
N ILE A 30 0.63 3.90 16.75
CA ILE A 30 0.76 4.28 18.16
C ILE A 30 2.22 4.32 18.64
N PHE A 31 3.15 3.66 17.93
CA PHE A 31 4.54 3.52 18.38
C PHE A 31 5.47 4.62 17.85
N LYS A 32 5.23 5.09 16.62
CA LYS A 32 6.12 6.03 15.90
C LYS A 32 5.38 7.21 15.26
N GLY A 33 4.09 7.38 15.55
CA GLY A 33 3.21 8.33 14.87
C GLY A 33 2.81 7.88 13.47
N VAL A 34 3.80 7.62 12.60
CA VAL A 34 3.58 7.19 11.20
C VAL A 34 4.42 5.98 10.83
N SER A 35 3.84 5.09 10.01
CA SER A 35 4.55 3.97 9.39
C SER A 35 4.35 3.99 7.88
N SER A 36 5.43 3.84 7.13
CA SER A 36 5.39 3.81 5.67
C SER A 36 5.57 2.40 5.12
N VAL A 37 4.89 2.09 4.03
CA VAL A 37 5.06 0.88 3.23
C VAL A 37 5.35 1.31 1.80
N LEU A 38 6.40 0.74 1.18
CA LEU A 38 6.70 0.95 -0.23
C LEU A 38 6.39 -0.31 -1.01
N CYS A 39 5.63 -0.18 -2.10
CA CYS A 39 5.32 -1.23 -3.06
C CYS A 39 5.90 -0.88 -4.43
N ALA A 40 6.48 -1.84 -5.13
CA ALA A 40 6.94 -1.71 -6.50
C ALA A 40 6.65 -2.99 -7.28
N LEU A 41 6.40 -2.88 -8.59
CA LEU A 41 6.15 -4.04 -9.44
C LEU A 41 7.46 -4.48 -10.10
N GLN A 42 7.80 -5.76 -9.97
CA GLN A 42 8.91 -6.38 -10.68
C GLN A 42 8.49 -6.82 -12.10
N LYS A 43 9.46 -7.12 -12.96
CA LYS A 43 9.20 -7.52 -14.36
C LYS A 43 8.36 -8.79 -14.50
N ASP A 44 8.42 -9.67 -13.50
CA ASP A 44 7.68 -10.94 -13.41
C ASP A 44 6.29 -10.77 -12.78
N MET A 45 5.79 -9.53 -12.65
CA MET A 45 4.54 -9.17 -11.99
C MET A 45 4.52 -9.44 -10.47
N THR A 46 5.66 -9.76 -9.84
CA THR A 46 5.75 -9.88 -8.39
C THR A 46 5.77 -8.49 -7.74
N ILE A 47 4.98 -8.30 -6.68
CA ILE A 47 4.97 -7.04 -5.92
C ILE A 47 6.11 -7.09 -4.90
N LYS A 48 7.11 -6.22 -5.06
CA LYS A 48 8.15 -6.01 -4.07
C LYS A 48 7.66 -5.04 -3.00
N VAL A 49 7.67 -5.45 -1.75
CA VAL A 49 7.23 -4.66 -0.60
C VAL A 49 8.42 -4.35 0.31
N ILE A 50 8.58 -3.10 0.73
CA ILE A 50 9.55 -2.69 1.73
C ILE A 50 8.82 -2.15 2.96
N HIS A 51 9.02 -2.81 4.10
CA HIS A 51 8.40 -2.40 5.35
C HIS A 51 9.11 -2.98 6.58
N ASN A 52 9.23 -2.16 7.64
CA ASN A 52 9.68 -2.58 8.96
C ASN A 52 8.98 -1.74 10.03
N CYS A 53 8.11 -2.36 10.83
CA CYS A 53 7.41 -1.73 11.94
C CYS A 53 7.46 -2.59 13.21
N HIS A 54 6.99 -2.05 14.33
CA HIS A 54 6.96 -2.77 15.61
C HIS A 54 6.08 -4.03 15.56
N LEU A 55 4.95 -4.00 14.83
CA LEU A 55 4.09 -5.18 14.67
C LEU A 55 4.80 -6.31 13.91
N CYS A 56 5.54 -5.97 12.85
CA CYS A 56 6.34 -6.95 12.11
C CYS A 56 7.37 -7.65 13.00
N ARG A 57 8.04 -6.88 13.86
CA ARG A 57 9.05 -7.40 14.79
C ARG A 57 8.45 -8.30 15.87
N ALA A 58 7.25 -7.98 16.33
CA ALA A 58 6.60 -8.69 17.43
C ALA A 58 5.83 -9.94 16.97
N TYR A 59 5.19 -9.90 15.80
CA TYR A 59 4.21 -10.91 15.37
C TYR A 59 4.49 -11.53 14.00
N GLY A 60 5.58 -11.13 13.34
CA GLY A 60 5.88 -11.54 11.98
C GLY A 60 5.16 -10.71 10.93
N TYR A 61 5.72 -10.71 9.72
CA TYR A 61 5.37 -9.77 8.68
C TYR A 61 4.10 -10.14 7.91
N HIS A 62 3.80 -11.44 7.78
CA HIS A 62 2.56 -11.92 7.15
C HIS A 62 1.31 -11.47 7.89
N GLU A 63 1.45 -11.16 9.19
CA GLU A 63 0.37 -10.70 10.05
C GLU A 63 0.27 -9.18 10.12
N CYS A 64 1.18 -8.45 9.47
CA CYS A 64 1.20 -7.00 9.54
C CYS A 64 0.02 -6.39 8.75
N PRO A 65 -0.92 -5.69 9.43
CA PRO A 65 -2.05 -5.06 8.75
C PRO A 65 -1.61 -3.98 7.76
N TYR A 66 -0.51 -3.26 8.03
CA TYR A 66 0.04 -2.23 7.14
C TYR A 66 0.47 -2.82 5.78
N ILE A 67 1.17 -3.96 5.78
CA ILE A 67 1.64 -4.62 4.55
C ILE A 67 0.45 -5.06 3.70
N ARG A 68 -0.51 -5.77 4.32
CA ARG A 68 -1.70 -6.28 3.64
C ARG A 68 -2.52 -5.16 3.01
N GLN A 69 -2.74 -4.10 3.76
CA GLN A 69 -3.50 -2.95 3.30
C GLN A 69 -2.77 -2.27 2.12
N ALA A 70 -1.46 -2.02 2.25
CA ALA A 70 -0.65 -1.37 1.21
C ALA A 70 -0.61 -2.16 -0.10
N ILE A 71 -0.56 -3.49 -0.03
CA ILE A 71 -0.65 -4.34 -1.21
C ILE A 71 -2.00 -4.16 -1.90
N ASN A 72 -3.10 -4.15 -1.14
CA ASN A 72 -4.44 -3.96 -1.71
C ASN A 72 -4.57 -2.58 -2.37
N GLU A 73 -4.11 -1.52 -1.73
CA GLU A 73 -4.14 -0.18 -2.32
C GLU A 73 -3.26 -0.08 -3.57
N TYR A 74 -2.09 -0.74 -3.56
CA TYR A 74 -1.22 -0.79 -4.73
C TYR A 74 -1.88 -1.53 -5.90
N LYS A 75 -2.55 -2.66 -5.64
CA LYS A 75 -3.31 -3.41 -6.65
C LYS A 75 -4.39 -2.57 -7.30
N ILE A 76 -5.17 -1.85 -6.49
CA ILE A 76 -6.21 -0.92 -6.97
C ILE A 76 -5.58 0.19 -7.80
N TYR A 77 -4.51 0.83 -7.29
CA TYR A 77 -3.82 1.91 -7.97
C TYR A 77 -3.26 1.50 -9.34
N ARG A 78 -2.70 0.29 -9.45
CA ARG A 78 -2.09 -0.22 -10.68
C ARG A 78 -3.04 -1.03 -11.55
N GLN A 79 -4.27 -1.30 -11.09
CA GLN A 79 -5.24 -2.17 -11.75
C GLN A 79 -4.65 -3.55 -12.06
N ILE A 80 -3.94 -4.15 -11.08
CA ILE A 80 -3.30 -5.46 -11.21
C ILE A 80 -3.92 -6.47 -10.24
N ASP A 81 -3.97 -7.74 -10.66
CA ASP A 81 -4.49 -8.85 -9.85
C ASP A 81 -3.38 -9.80 -9.34
N SER A 82 -2.15 -9.29 -9.21
CA SER A 82 -1.03 -10.13 -8.77
C SER A 82 -1.23 -10.65 -7.36
N THR A 83 -1.19 -11.97 -7.17
CA THR A 83 -1.24 -12.59 -5.83
C THR A 83 0.14 -12.73 -5.19
N LYS A 84 1.21 -12.51 -5.96
CA LYS A 84 2.59 -12.73 -5.52
C LYS A 84 3.22 -11.45 -5.01
N TYR A 85 3.85 -11.54 -3.85
CA TYR A 85 4.68 -10.47 -3.32
C TYR A 85 5.92 -11.01 -2.63
N VAL A 86 6.98 -10.22 -2.65
CA VAL A 86 8.23 -10.47 -1.90
C VAL A 86 8.46 -9.31 -0.97
N LEU A 87 8.71 -9.62 0.31
CA LEU A 87 8.93 -8.62 1.34
C LEU A 87 10.43 -8.45 1.64
N LEU A 88 10.87 -7.19 1.65
CA LEU A 88 12.14 -6.77 2.21
C LEU A 88 11.93 -6.03 3.53
N GLN A 89 12.58 -6.51 4.58
CA GLN A 89 12.40 -6.05 5.96
C GLN A 89 13.22 -4.79 6.28
N GLN A 90 13.05 -3.74 5.48
CA GLN A 90 13.80 -2.49 5.60
C GLN A 90 12.88 -1.33 5.91
N TYR A 91 13.43 -0.27 6.51
CA TYR A 91 12.72 0.99 6.65
C TYR A 91 12.58 1.68 5.30
N VAL A 92 11.43 2.30 5.05
CA VAL A 92 11.26 3.17 3.89
C VAL A 92 12.00 4.47 4.16
N ASP A 93 13.10 4.68 3.44
CA ASP A 93 13.91 5.88 3.55
C ASP A 93 13.08 7.13 3.13
N PRO A 94 12.99 8.18 3.97
CA PRO A 94 12.26 9.41 3.65
C PRO A 94 12.64 10.04 2.31
N LYS A 95 13.86 9.82 1.81
CA LYS A 95 14.29 10.32 0.50
C LYS A 95 13.41 9.84 -0.65
N TYR A 96 12.76 8.67 -0.52
CA TYR A 96 11.85 8.16 -1.53
C TYR A 96 10.54 8.95 -1.57
N ILE A 97 10.11 9.49 -0.42
CA ILE A 97 8.91 10.33 -0.30
C ILE A 97 9.19 11.72 -0.87
N LEU A 98 10.34 12.32 -0.54
CA LEU A 98 10.73 13.67 -1.01
C LEU A 98 10.80 13.80 -2.54
N LYS A 99 11.04 12.69 -3.24
CA LYS A 99 11.12 12.63 -4.71
C LYS A 99 9.81 12.17 -5.37
N ALA A 100 8.79 11.83 -4.58
CA ALA A 100 7.55 11.27 -5.06
C ALA A 100 6.44 12.32 -5.09
N GLU A 101 5.54 12.18 -6.05
CA GLU A 101 4.36 13.03 -6.17
C GLU A 101 3.28 12.51 -5.21
N GLN A 102 2.71 13.38 -4.38
CA GLN A 102 1.58 12.99 -3.54
C GLN A 102 0.35 12.71 -4.42
N ILE A 103 -0.31 11.58 -4.16
CA ILE A 103 -1.50 11.17 -4.89
C ILE A 103 -2.64 10.85 -3.92
N PRO A 104 -3.92 10.92 -4.38
CA PRO A 104 -5.03 10.46 -3.58
C PRO A 104 -4.88 8.99 -3.19
N VAL A 105 -5.30 8.63 -1.98
CA VAL A 105 -5.38 7.24 -1.56
C VAL A 105 -6.38 6.49 -2.47
N PRO A 106 -6.03 5.30 -3.00
CA PRO A 106 -6.86 4.56 -3.94
C PRO A 106 -8.28 4.17 -3.50
N SER A 107 -8.67 4.32 -2.23
CA SER A 107 -9.97 3.89 -1.70
C SER A 107 -11.05 4.97 -1.63
N GLN A 108 -10.74 6.24 -1.93
CA GLN A 108 -11.70 7.35 -1.81
C GLN A 108 -12.29 7.84 -3.14
N ARG A 109 -11.70 7.49 -4.30
CA ARG A 109 -12.12 8.06 -5.61
C ARG A 109 -12.16 7.08 -6.79
N PHE A 110 -11.51 5.92 -6.69
CA PHE A 110 -11.40 5.01 -7.84
C PHE A 110 -12.68 4.19 -8.10
N MET A 111 -13.58 4.07 -7.13
CA MET A 111 -14.93 3.53 -7.38
C MET A 111 -15.78 4.53 -8.19
N GLU A 112 -15.70 5.84 -7.87
CA GLU A 112 -16.52 6.86 -8.55
C GLU A 112 -16.13 7.11 -10.01
N LYS A 113 -14.85 6.90 -10.38
CA LYS A 113 -14.40 7.01 -11.79
C LYS A 113 -14.47 5.71 -12.58
N GLY A 114 -14.47 4.55 -11.92
CA GLY A 114 -14.56 3.24 -12.57
C GLY A 114 -15.98 2.85 -12.99
N GLU A 115 -17.02 3.42 -12.37
CA GLU A 115 -18.42 3.15 -12.73
C GLU A 115 -18.92 4.01 -13.91
N ARG A 116 -18.25 5.13 -14.23
CA ARG A 116 -18.68 6.00 -15.35
C ARG A 116 -18.17 5.61 -16.74
N THR A 117 -17.42 4.52 -16.90
CA THR A 117 -16.86 4.12 -18.22
C THR A 117 -17.36 2.77 -18.75
N LYS A 118 -18.38 2.16 -18.14
CA LYS A 118 -18.95 0.88 -18.63
C LYS A 118 -20.40 0.94 -19.15
N HIS A 119 -21.05 2.11 -19.17
CA HIS A 119 -22.43 2.24 -19.66
C HIS A 119 -22.66 3.27 -20.78
N GLU A 120 -21.62 3.85 -21.36
CA GLU A 120 -21.75 4.68 -22.57
C GLU A 120 -20.99 4.04 -23.74
N LEU A 121 -21.35 2.81 -24.10
CA LEU A 121 -20.98 2.20 -25.39
C LEU A 121 -22.01 1.12 -25.79
N ILE A 122 -23.30 1.37 -25.54
CA ILE A 122 -24.41 0.72 -26.24
C ILE A 122 -25.53 1.77 -26.27
N THR A 123 -25.61 2.59 -27.30
CA THR A 123 -26.64 2.63 -28.37
C THR A 123 -26.46 3.94 -29.14
#